data_AF-A0A7Y8HNP8-F1
#
_entry.id   AF-A0A7Y8HNP8-F1
#
_cell.length_a   1.000
_cell.length_b   1.000
_cell.length_c   1.000
_cell.angle_alpha   90.00
_cell.angle_beta   90.00
_cell.angle_gamma   90.00
#
_symmetry.space_group_name_H-M   'P 1'
#
loop_
_entity.id
_entity.type
_entity.pdbx_description
1 polymer ?
#
loop_
_entity_poly.entity_id
_entity_poly.type
_entity_poly.pdbx_seq_one_letter_code
_entity_poly.pdbx_strand_id
1 'polypeptide(L)'
;MAPAGHPDRNLTHLRDSLLTHAPLPMDHIHAMPVEVSDLEAAAAQYAATLQELAGSPPVLDLVHLGLGSDGHTASLVPGDSVLDATNTDVALTGLYQGLRRMTLTYPILNRSRCILWLVTGSDKAGMLARLRDGDLSIPAGLIHREQAVVLADRAAAASEVC
;
A
#
# COMPACT_ATOMS: atom_id res chain seq x y z
N MET A 1 1.05 -13.99 3.71
CA MET A 1 2.40 -13.68 4.20
C MET A 1 3.30 -14.67 3.50
N ALA A 2 4.53 -14.30 3.18
CA ALA A 2 5.47 -15.18 2.52
C ALA A 2 6.81 -15.19 3.28
N PRO A 3 7.56 -16.31 3.28
CA PRO A 3 8.87 -16.38 3.93
C PRO A 3 9.87 -15.35 3.39
N ALA A 4 10.95 -15.10 4.14
CA ALA A 4 12.07 -14.28 3.66
C ALA A 4 12.62 -14.81 2.32
N GLY A 5 12.87 -13.90 1.37
CA GLY A 5 13.41 -14.23 0.05
C GLY A 5 12.38 -14.81 -0.94
N HIS A 6 11.12 -15.04 -0.52
CA HIS A 6 10.08 -15.52 -1.44
C HIS A 6 9.72 -14.44 -2.48
N PRO A 7 9.41 -14.80 -3.75
CA PRO A 7 9.00 -13.85 -4.79
C PRO A 7 7.71 -13.09 -4.44
N ASP A 8 6.84 -13.62 -3.59
CA ASP A 8 5.63 -12.89 -3.15
C ASP A 8 5.88 -11.89 -2.00
N ARG A 9 7.15 -11.68 -1.60
CA ARG A 9 7.53 -10.77 -0.52
C ARG A 9 7.99 -9.42 -1.09
N ASN A 10 7.27 -8.35 -0.75
CA ASN A 10 7.62 -6.98 -1.20
C ASN A 10 9.08 -6.62 -0.87
N LEU A 11 9.60 -7.00 0.29
CA LEU A 11 10.99 -6.73 0.67
C LEU A 11 12.00 -7.41 -0.26
N THR A 12 11.70 -8.61 -0.78
CA THR A 12 12.57 -9.29 -1.76
C THR A 12 12.70 -8.43 -3.01
N HIS A 13 11.58 -8.01 -3.60
CA HIS A 13 11.58 -7.12 -4.77
C HIS A 13 12.25 -5.77 -4.52
N LEU A 14 12.02 -5.17 -3.35
CA LEU A 14 12.65 -3.89 -2.99
C LEU A 14 14.17 -4.02 -2.85
N ARG A 15 14.66 -5.15 -2.34
CA ARG A 15 16.10 -5.42 -2.29
C ARG A 15 16.69 -5.47 -3.69
N ASP A 16 16.07 -6.24 -4.57
CA ASP A 16 16.58 -6.46 -5.92
C ASP A 16 16.51 -5.18 -6.77
N SER A 17 15.40 -4.44 -6.66
CA SER A 17 15.12 -3.30 -7.56
C SER A 17 15.70 -1.97 -7.07
N LEU A 18 15.84 -1.77 -5.75
CA LEU A 18 16.27 -0.50 -5.17
C LEU A 18 17.54 -0.66 -4.35
N LEU A 19 17.55 -1.53 -3.33
CA LEU A 19 18.62 -1.54 -2.34
C LEU A 19 19.96 -2.08 -2.87
N THR A 20 19.93 -2.91 -3.91
CA THR A 20 21.14 -3.31 -4.65
C THR A 20 21.82 -2.12 -5.35
N HIS A 21 21.06 -1.12 -5.77
CA HIS A 21 21.56 0.05 -6.51
C HIS A 21 21.75 1.30 -5.65
N ALA A 22 21.00 1.40 -4.54
CA ALA A 22 21.06 2.49 -3.58
C ALA A 22 21.08 1.89 -2.16
N PRO A 23 22.25 1.44 -1.68
CA PRO A 23 22.35 0.82 -0.37
C PRO A 23 22.03 1.83 0.73
N LEU A 24 21.15 1.41 1.64
CA LEU A 24 20.79 2.16 2.85
C LEU A 24 21.28 1.39 4.08
N PRO A 25 21.58 2.10 5.20
CA PRO A 25 21.76 1.45 6.49
C PRO A 25 20.57 0.53 6.82
N MET A 26 20.85 -0.69 7.28
CA MET A 26 19.80 -1.69 7.51
C MET A 26 18.82 -1.28 8.61
N ASP A 27 19.27 -0.48 9.57
CA ASP A 27 18.46 0.12 10.65
C ASP A 27 17.54 1.24 10.16
N HIS A 28 17.68 1.71 8.92
CA HIS A 28 16.72 2.61 8.26
C HIS A 28 15.64 1.85 7.47
N ILE A 29 15.71 0.51 7.41
CA ILE A 29 14.77 -0.33 6.67
C ILE A 29 13.87 -1.07 7.66
N HIS A 30 12.64 -0.59 7.79
CA HIS A 30 11.64 -1.19 8.67
C HIS A 30 10.68 -2.04 7.85
N ALA A 31 10.97 -3.34 7.70
CA ALA A 31 10.07 -4.26 7.02
C ALA A 31 8.96 -4.74 7.95
N MET A 32 7.74 -4.92 7.43
CA MET A 32 6.65 -5.52 8.19
C MET A 32 7.03 -6.93 8.68
N PRO A 33 6.95 -7.21 10.00
CA PRO A 33 7.39 -8.46 10.60
C PRO A 33 6.34 -9.57 10.40
N VAL A 34 6.36 -10.24 9.25
CA VAL A 34 5.34 -11.27 8.90
C VAL A 34 5.81 -12.71 9.08
N GLU A 35 7.04 -12.88 9.56
CA GLU A 35 7.68 -14.20 9.77
C GLU A 35 7.47 -14.72 11.20
N VAL A 36 6.78 -13.95 12.03
CA VAL A 36 6.42 -14.33 13.39
C VAL A 36 5.06 -15.04 13.42
N SER A 37 4.81 -15.84 14.45
CA SER A 37 3.58 -16.61 14.59
C SER A 37 2.36 -15.76 14.96
N ASP A 38 2.55 -14.74 15.80
CA ASP A 38 1.50 -13.82 16.25
C ASP A 38 1.50 -12.57 15.37
N LEU A 39 0.75 -12.62 14.28
CA LEU A 39 0.72 -11.54 13.28
C LEU A 39 -0.03 -10.31 13.78
N GLU A 40 -1.00 -10.50 14.66
CA GLU A 40 -1.78 -9.44 15.28
C GLU A 40 -0.87 -8.62 16.22
N ALA A 41 -0.05 -9.27 17.06
CA ALA A 41 0.99 -8.60 17.83
C ALA A 41 2.03 -7.92 16.93
N ALA A 42 2.40 -8.56 15.81
CA ALA A 42 3.36 -8.01 14.85
C ALA A 42 2.85 -6.74 14.16
N ALA A 43 1.56 -6.69 13.83
CA ALA A 43 0.91 -5.50 13.26
C ALA A 43 0.90 -4.35 14.28
N ALA A 44 0.57 -4.64 15.54
CA ALA A 44 0.61 -3.66 16.62
C ALA A 44 2.04 -3.13 16.87
N GLN A 45 3.04 -4.01 16.85
CA GLN A 45 4.45 -3.63 16.95
C GLN A 45 4.86 -2.71 15.79
N TYR A 46 4.48 -3.04 14.56
CA TYR A 46 4.80 -2.21 13.40
C TYR A 46 4.10 -0.84 13.48
N ALA A 47 2.87 -0.77 13.98
CA ALA A 47 2.18 0.50 14.23
C ALA A 47 2.91 1.36 15.28
N ALA A 48 3.44 0.74 16.35
CA ALA A 48 4.26 1.44 17.34
C ALA A 48 5.58 1.96 16.75
N THR A 49 6.26 1.15 15.93
CA THR A 49 7.46 1.60 15.19
C THR A 49 7.17 2.81 14.31
N LEU A 50 6.02 2.86 13.62
CA LEU A 50 5.64 4.03 12.83
C LEU A 50 5.44 5.27 13.72
N GLN A 51 4.91 5.11 14.94
CA GLN A 51 4.78 6.22 15.87
C GLN A 51 6.13 6.78 16.35
N GLU A 52 7.08 5.88 16.63
CA GLU A 52 8.44 6.25 17.04
C GLU A 52 9.17 7.04 15.93
N LEU A 53 8.98 6.63 14.68
CA LEU A 53 9.68 7.20 13.52
C LEU A 53 9.01 8.45 12.96
N ALA A 54 7.68 8.50 12.97
CA ALA A 54 6.90 9.51 12.24
C ALA A 54 5.96 10.34 13.13
N GLY A 55 6.08 10.23 14.46
CA GLY A 55 5.30 10.97 15.45
C GLY A 55 4.02 10.25 15.90
N SER A 56 3.29 10.84 16.85
CA SER A 56 2.04 10.28 17.37
C SER A 56 0.90 11.32 17.29
N PRO A 57 -0.06 11.17 16.36
CA PRO A 57 -0.19 10.09 15.38
C PRO A 57 0.89 10.16 14.28
N PRO A 58 1.24 9.03 13.63
CA PRO A 58 2.29 9.01 12.63
C PRO A 58 1.85 9.68 11.34
N VAL A 59 2.75 10.47 10.76
CA VAL A 59 2.59 11.18 9.49
C VAL A 59 3.77 10.87 8.58
N LEU A 60 3.54 10.07 7.54
CA LEU A 60 4.56 9.70 6.56
C LEU A 60 4.76 10.84 5.56
N ASP A 61 6.01 11.11 5.18
CA ASP A 61 6.31 12.15 4.18
C ASP A 61 5.86 11.75 2.77
N LEU A 62 6.04 10.48 2.41
CA LEU A 62 5.70 9.94 1.10
C LEU A 62 5.26 8.49 1.24
N VAL A 63 4.10 8.17 0.66
CA VAL A 63 3.66 6.78 0.46
C VAL A 63 3.57 6.49 -1.02
N HIS A 64 4.29 5.46 -1.46
CA HIS A 64 4.21 4.97 -2.84
C HIS A 64 3.17 3.84 -2.93
N LEU A 65 2.15 4.04 -3.78
CA LEU A 65 1.05 3.11 -3.98
C LEU A 65 0.94 2.67 -5.44
N GLY A 66 0.57 1.40 -5.63
CA GLY A 66 0.11 0.87 -6.90
C GLY A 66 -1.42 0.80 -6.96
N LEU A 67 -1.96 0.59 -8.15
CA LEU A 67 -3.40 0.42 -8.39
C LEU A 67 -3.68 -0.94 -9.02
N GLY A 68 -4.53 -1.74 -8.38
CA GLY A 68 -5.07 -2.98 -8.91
C GLY A 68 -6.12 -2.75 -10.01
N SER A 69 -6.31 -3.73 -10.89
CA SER A 69 -7.37 -3.70 -11.91
C SER A 69 -8.77 -3.91 -11.31
N ASP A 70 -8.86 -4.35 -10.06
CA ASP A 70 -10.05 -4.43 -9.21
C ASP A 70 -10.22 -3.20 -8.29
N GLY A 71 -9.35 -2.20 -8.42
CA GLY A 71 -9.36 -0.98 -7.60
C GLY A 71 -8.71 -1.12 -6.22
N HIS A 72 -8.08 -2.25 -5.92
CA HIS A 72 -7.29 -2.38 -4.68
C HIS A 72 -6.04 -1.49 -4.71
N THR A 73 -5.54 -1.18 -3.53
CA THR A 73 -4.23 -0.53 -3.32
C THR A 73 -3.65 -1.04 -2.01
N ALA A 74 -2.33 -0.95 -1.81
CA ALA A 74 -1.65 -1.61 -0.69
C ALA A 74 -2.14 -3.07 -0.55
N SER A 75 -2.76 -3.45 0.57
CA SER A 75 -3.60 -4.66 0.64
C SER A 75 -5.04 -4.37 1.06
N LEU A 76 -5.54 -3.19 0.72
CA LEU A 76 -6.93 -2.78 0.88
C LEU A 76 -7.73 -3.31 -0.30
N VAL A 77 -8.34 -4.48 -0.10
CA VAL A 77 -8.95 -5.32 -1.14
C VAL A 77 -10.47 -5.16 -1.13
N PRO A 78 -11.16 -5.11 -2.30
CA PRO A 78 -12.61 -5.03 -2.35
C PRO A 78 -13.29 -6.14 -1.54
N GLY A 79 -14.19 -5.75 -0.62
CA GLY A 79 -15.00 -6.68 0.19
C GLY A 79 -14.28 -7.34 1.37
N ASP A 80 -13.00 -7.03 1.62
CA ASP A 80 -12.28 -7.52 2.79
C ASP A 80 -12.58 -6.65 4.04
N SER A 81 -12.72 -7.28 5.21
CA SER A 81 -12.96 -6.57 6.47
C SER A 81 -11.86 -5.56 6.85
N VAL A 82 -10.67 -5.68 6.26
CA VAL A 82 -9.58 -4.72 6.43
C VAL A 82 -9.98 -3.29 6.02
N LEU A 83 -10.96 -3.14 5.13
CA LEU A 83 -11.47 -1.84 4.70
C LEU A 83 -12.13 -1.06 5.85
N ASP A 84 -12.65 -1.76 6.87
CA ASP A 84 -13.32 -1.17 8.03
C ASP A 84 -12.34 -0.80 9.16
N ALA A 85 -11.03 -1.08 8.99
CA ALA A 85 -10.00 -0.84 9.99
C ALA A 85 -9.67 0.67 10.13
N THR A 86 -10.50 1.38 10.89
CA THR A 86 -10.41 2.85 11.09
C THR A 86 -9.74 3.26 12.40
N ASN A 87 -9.57 2.35 13.36
CA ASN A 87 -9.01 2.62 14.69
C ASN A 87 -7.55 2.17 14.85
N THR A 88 -6.91 1.70 13.79
CA THR A 88 -5.51 1.28 13.76
C THR A 88 -4.86 1.74 12.47
N ASP A 89 -3.55 1.96 12.49
CA ASP A 89 -2.76 2.36 11.31
C ASP A 89 -2.22 1.16 10.51
N VAL A 90 -2.21 -0.03 11.13
CA VAL A 90 -1.72 -1.27 10.52
C VAL A 90 -2.73 -2.38 10.82
N ALA A 91 -3.06 -3.17 9.80
CA ALA A 91 -4.03 -4.26 9.90
C ALA A 91 -3.62 -5.47 9.06
N LEU A 92 -4.35 -6.56 9.27
CA LEU A 92 -4.22 -7.79 8.51
C LEU A 92 -5.44 -7.99 7.61
N THR A 93 -5.22 -8.50 6.41
CA THR A 93 -6.30 -8.88 5.50
C THR A 93 -6.81 -10.30 5.79
N GLY A 94 -7.97 -10.63 5.23
CA GLY A 94 -8.33 -12.00 4.87
C GLY A 94 -7.42 -12.56 3.77
N LEU A 95 -7.85 -13.65 3.12
CA LEU A 95 -7.09 -14.23 2.01
C LEU A 95 -7.32 -13.42 0.72
N TYR A 96 -6.24 -12.88 0.16
CA TYR A 96 -6.25 -12.29 -1.18
C TYR A 96 -5.23 -13.01 -2.05
N GLN A 97 -5.69 -13.59 -3.16
CA GLN A 97 -4.86 -14.43 -4.05
C GLN A 97 -4.12 -15.54 -3.28
N GLY A 98 -4.80 -16.18 -2.33
CA GLY A 98 -4.25 -17.28 -1.52
C GLY A 98 -3.36 -16.85 -0.35
N LEU A 99 -3.16 -15.54 -0.12
CA LEU A 99 -2.27 -15.04 0.92
C LEU A 99 -2.97 -14.00 1.81
N ARG A 100 -2.78 -14.10 3.15
CA ARG A 100 -3.03 -12.97 4.07
C ARG A 100 -1.97 -11.90 3.88
N ARG A 101 -2.26 -10.62 4.11
CA ARG A 101 -1.29 -9.52 3.99
C ARG A 101 -1.35 -8.63 5.23
N MET A 102 -0.24 -7.97 5.53
CA MET A 102 -0.19 -6.87 6.51
C MET A 102 -0.17 -5.58 5.69
N THR A 103 -0.96 -4.60 6.09
CA THR A 103 -1.15 -3.38 5.32
C THR A 103 -1.25 -2.16 6.20
N LEU A 104 -0.85 -1.02 5.63
CA LEU A 104 -1.28 0.27 6.13
C LEU A 104 -2.78 0.44 5.86
N THR A 105 -3.48 1.08 6.79
CA THR A 105 -4.92 1.35 6.71
C THR A 105 -5.22 2.77 6.21
N TYR A 106 -6.49 3.07 5.93
CA TYR A 106 -6.88 4.42 5.48
C TYR A 106 -6.44 5.55 6.43
N PRO A 107 -6.56 5.45 7.77
CA PRO A 107 -6.11 6.50 8.67
C PRO A 107 -4.69 7.00 8.42
N ILE A 108 -3.69 6.12 8.36
CA ILE A 108 -2.30 6.55 8.16
C ILE A 108 -2.03 6.98 6.71
N LEU A 109 -2.63 6.31 5.72
CA LEU A 109 -2.50 6.70 4.32
C LEU A 109 -3.03 8.12 4.11
N ASN A 110 -4.22 8.43 4.62
CA ASN A 110 -4.85 9.74 4.46
C ASN A 110 -4.23 10.84 5.32
N ARG A 111 -3.39 10.50 6.31
CA ARG A 111 -2.56 11.47 7.06
C ARG A 111 -1.21 11.76 6.41
N SER A 112 -0.78 10.95 5.44
CA SER A 112 0.54 11.07 4.82
C SER A 112 0.63 12.34 3.97
N ARG A 113 1.75 13.07 4.04
CA ARG A 113 1.94 14.38 3.38
C ARG A 113 1.89 14.33 1.86
N CYS A 114 2.20 13.17 1.28
CA CYS A 114 2.17 12.94 -0.16
C CYS A 114 1.87 11.47 -0.45
N ILE A 115 0.92 11.24 -1.35
CA ILE A 115 0.67 9.93 -1.94
C ILE A 115 1.16 9.96 -3.38
N LEU A 116 2.10 9.08 -3.71
CA LEU A 116 2.54 8.87 -5.09
C LEU A 116 1.91 7.59 -5.63
N TRP A 117 1.03 7.73 -6.61
CA TRP A 117 0.50 6.62 -7.37
C TRP A 117 1.40 6.32 -8.57
N LEU A 118 1.84 5.07 -8.70
CA LEU A 118 2.51 4.58 -9.91
C LEU A 118 1.62 3.54 -10.58
N VAL A 119 1.14 3.86 -11.78
CA VAL A 119 0.13 3.07 -12.49
C VAL A 119 0.60 2.78 -13.91
N THR A 120 0.83 1.51 -14.23
CA THR A 120 1.33 1.09 -15.55
C THR A 120 0.51 -0.06 -16.09
N GLY A 121 0.38 -0.14 -17.41
CA GLY A 121 -0.41 -1.16 -18.09
C GLY A 121 -1.85 -0.75 -18.41
N SER A 122 -2.33 -1.18 -19.58
CA SER A 122 -3.67 -0.85 -20.09
C SER A 122 -4.81 -1.45 -19.26
N ASP A 123 -4.56 -2.55 -18.55
CA ASP A 123 -5.55 -3.16 -17.65
C ASP A 123 -5.90 -2.26 -16.45
N LYS A 124 -5.15 -1.19 -16.23
CA LYS A 124 -5.42 -0.20 -15.17
C LYS A 124 -6.26 0.99 -15.63
N ALA A 125 -6.48 1.18 -16.93
CA ALA A 125 -7.11 2.39 -17.45
C ALA A 125 -8.48 2.68 -16.83
N GLY A 126 -9.33 1.66 -16.73
CA GLY A 126 -10.65 1.78 -16.12
C GLY A 126 -10.59 2.17 -14.63
N MET A 127 -9.74 1.52 -13.84
CA MET A 127 -9.60 1.86 -12.42
C MET A 127 -8.90 3.20 -12.20
N LEU A 128 -7.99 3.59 -13.09
CA LEU A 128 -7.32 4.89 -13.00
C LEU A 128 -8.32 6.03 -13.23
N ALA A 129 -9.25 5.89 -14.18
CA ALA A 129 -10.33 6.86 -14.37
C ALA A 129 -11.15 7.02 -13.08
N ARG A 130 -11.60 5.90 -12.49
CA ARG A 130 -12.38 5.88 -11.24
C ARG A 130 -11.62 6.48 -10.05
N LEU A 131 -10.32 6.18 -9.92
CA LEU A 131 -9.46 6.77 -8.90
C LEU A 131 -9.40 8.30 -9.04
N ARG A 132 -9.22 8.83 -10.26
CA ARG A 132 -9.17 10.27 -10.53
C ARG A 132 -10.49 10.97 -10.21
N ASP A 133 -11.60 10.29 -10.46
CA ASP A 133 -12.95 10.79 -10.18
C ASP A 133 -13.32 10.73 -8.69
N GLY A 134 -12.48 10.09 -7.86
CA GLY A 134 -12.75 9.91 -6.43
C GLY A 134 -13.89 8.94 -6.17
N ASP A 135 -14.01 7.88 -6.98
CA ASP A 135 -15.06 6.88 -6.84
C ASP A 135 -14.91 6.10 -5.52
N LEU A 136 -15.76 6.45 -4.54
CA LEU A 136 -15.77 5.84 -3.21
C LEU A 136 -16.20 4.36 -3.19
N SER A 137 -16.64 3.81 -4.33
CA SER A 137 -16.98 2.38 -4.43
C SER A 137 -15.78 1.47 -4.68
N ILE A 138 -14.59 2.02 -4.94
CA ILE A 138 -13.33 1.26 -5.01
C ILE A 138 -12.42 1.57 -3.81
N PRO A 139 -11.65 0.60 -3.30
CA PRO A 139 -10.75 0.84 -2.16
C PRO A 139 -9.78 2.00 -2.38
N ALA A 140 -9.16 2.09 -3.56
CA ALA A 140 -8.24 3.18 -3.87
C ALA A 140 -8.90 4.58 -3.85
N GLY A 141 -10.20 4.67 -4.15
CA GLY A 141 -10.95 5.93 -4.14
C GLY A 141 -11.25 6.47 -2.73
N LEU A 142 -11.07 5.65 -1.69
CA LEU A 142 -11.16 6.07 -0.29
C LEU A 142 -9.87 6.74 0.21
N ILE A 143 -8.81 6.75 -0.60
CA ILE A 143 -7.60 7.52 -0.31
C ILE A 143 -7.77 8.96 -0.79
N HIS A 144 -7.49 9.90 0.10
CA HIS A 144 -7.60 11.34 -0.14
C HIS A 144 -6.69 11.77 -1.31
N ARG A 145 -7.24 12.63 -2.17
CA ARG A 145 -6.61 13.02 -3.44
C ARG A 145 -5.88 14.36 -3.37
N GLU A 146 -6.11 15.13 -2.31
CA GLU A 146 -5.59 16.49 -2.12
C GLU A 146 -4.07 16.52 -2.09
N GLN A 147 -3.46 15.44 -1.63
CA GLN A 147 -2.01 15.27 -1.50
C GLN A 147 -1.47 14.18 -2.45
N ALA A 148 -2.27 13.79 -3.47
CA ALA A 148 -1.93 12.70 -4.37
C ALA A 148 -1.33 13.21 -5.68
N VAL A 149 -0.23 12.58 -6.10
CA VAL A 149 0.37 12.71 -7.43
C VAL A 149 0.24 11.38 -8.15
N VAL A 150 -0.22 11.41 -9.40
CA VAL A 150 -0.33 10.21 -10.24
C VAL A 150 0.73 10.25 -11.33
N LEU A 151 1.58 9.22 -11.35
CA LEU A 151 2.47 8.89 -12.45
C LEU A 151 1.92 7.66 -13.17
N ALA A 152 1.45 7.87 -14.40
CA ALA A 152 0.92 6.81 -15.24
C ALA A 152 1.67 6.70 -16.56
N ASP A 153 1.86 5.48 -17.06
CA ASP A 153 2.31 5.28 -18.44
C ASP A 153 1.20 5.61 -19.45
N ARG A 154 1.53 5.66 -20.74
CA ARG A 154 0.55 5.97 -21.79
C ARG A 154 -0.56 4.92 -21.87
N ALA A 155 -0.26 3.66 -21.56
CA ALA A 155 -1.22 2.56 -21.68
C ALA A 155 -2.29 2.65 -20.57
N ALA A 156 -1.89 2.93 -19.33
CA ALA A 156 -2.79 3.16 -18.21
C ALA A 156 -3.56 4.49 -18.36
N ALA A 157 -2.93 5.52 -18.93
CA ALA A 157 -3.59 6.82 -19.14
C ALA A 157 -4.53 6.84 -20.36
N ALA A 158 -4.53 5.81 -21.20
CA ALA A 158 -5.43 5.70 -22.34
C ALA A 158 -6.86 5.44 -21.83
N SER A 159 -7.63 6.49 -21.64
CA SER A 159 -9.09 6.38 -21.53
C SER A 159 -9.61 5.65 -22.78
N GLU A 160 -10.43 4.61 -22.60
CA GLU A 160 -11.19 4.03 -23.70
C GLU A 160 -11.98 5.17 -24.36
N VAL A 161 -11.52 5.63 -25.51
CA VAL A 161 -12.31 6.52 -26.37
C VAL A 161 -13.29 5.61 -27.08
N CYS A 162 -14.51 5.51 -26.53
CA CYS A 162 -15.71 5.20 -27.30
C CYS A 162 -16.95 5.80 -26.61
#